data_AF-A0A350IID3-F1
#
_entry.id   AF-A0A350IID3-F1
#
_cell.length_a   1.000
_cell.length_b   1.000
_cell.length_c   1.000
_cell.angle_alpha   90.00
_cell.angle_beta   90.00
_cell.angle_gamma   90.00
#
_symmetry.space_group_name_H-M   'P 1'
#
loop_
_entity.id
_entity.type
_entity.pdbx_description
1 polymer ?
#
loop_
_entity_poly.entity_id
_entity_poly.type
_entity_poly.pdbx_seq_one_letter_code
_entity_poly.pdbx_strand_id
1 'polypeptide(L)'
;ENADLMKEGQHVEMMFLVDEERCLTCELPTYVTLKVTYTEPAVKGNTASTSALKECTLETGAKIMVPLFINQDDVITVNTTDRSYGQRV
;
A
#
# COMPACT_ATOMS: atom_id res chain seq x y z
N GLU A 1 -7.52 6.45 10.78
CA GLU A 1 -6.40 7.28 10.28
C GLU A 1 -5.63 6.62 9.11
N ASN A 2 -6.32 5.96 8.16
CA ASN A 2 -5.71 5.28 7.00
C ASN A 2 -6.36 5.71 5.66
N ALA A 3 -6.83 6.96 5.58
CA ALA A 3 -7.56 7.47 4.41
C ALA A 3 -6.74 7.41 3.12
N ASP A 4 -5.42 7.60 3.21
CA ASP A 4 -4.49 7.63 2.07
C ASP A 4 -4.23 6.27 1.41
N LEU A 5 -4.76 5.17 1.96
CA LEU A 5 -4.63 3.81 1.39
C LEU A 5 -5.93 3.29 0.79
N MET A 6 -7.01 4.08 0.87
CA MET A 6 -8.29 3.72 0.29
C MET A 6 -8.21 3.86 -1.23
N LYS A 7 -8.46 2.76 -1.94
CA LYS A 7 -8.63 2.76 -3.38
C LYS A 7 -10.10 2.66 -3.76
N GLU A 8 -10.50 3.36 -4.81
CA GLU A 8 -11.82 3.23 -5.43
C GLU A 8 -12.01 1.79 -5.94
N GLY A 9 -13.07 1.11 -5.46
CA GLY A 9 -13.36 -0.30 -5.80
C GLY A 9 -12.91 -1.33 -4.75
N GLN A 10 -12.43 -0.89 -3.59
CA GLN A 10 -12.02 -1.79 -2.51
C GLN A 10 -13.21 -2.21 -1.64
N HIS A 11 -13.34 -3.52 -1.40
CA HIS A 11 -14.30 -4.06 -0.44
C HIS A 11 -13.81 -3.76 0.97
N VAL A 12 -14.53 -2.90 1.68
CA VAL A 12 -14.32 -2.62 3.10
C VAL A 12 -15.37 -3.37 3.91
N GLU A 13 -14.98 -3.95 5.04
CA GLU A 13 -15.94 -4.49 5.98
C GLU A 13 -16.44 -3.34 6.85
N MET A 14 -17.76 -3.16 6.86
CA MET A 14 -18.41 -2.11 7.59
C MET A 14 -19.24 -2.76 8.70
N MET A 15 -18.86 -2.50 9.95
CA MET A 15 -19.59 -3.01 11.10
C MET A 15 -20.71 -2.02 11.44
N PHE A 16 -21.95 -2.47 11.26
CA PHE A 16 -23.15 -1.68 11.47
C PHE A 16 -23.86 -2.15 12.74
N LEU A 17 -24.11 -1.27 13.70
CA LEU A 17 -25.07 -1.56 14.77
C LEU A 17 -26.45 -1.37 14.18
N VAL A 18 -27.20 -2.47 14.08
CA VAL A 18 -28.59 -2.46 13.60
C VAL A 18 -29.51 -1.65 14.52
N ASP A 19 -29.14 -1.48 15.79
CA ASP A 19 -29.97 -0.84 16.82
C ASP A 19 -29.97 0.70 16.76
N GLU A 20 -28.83 1.32 16.40
CA GLU A 20 -28.65 2.77 16.42
C GLU A 20 -28.59 3.42 15.02
N GLU A 21 -28.77 2.64 13.95
CA GLU A 21 -28.65 3.12 12.56
C GLU A 21 -27.30 3.82 12.28
N ARG A 22 -26.27 3.45 13.04
CA ARG A 22 -24.94 4.09 13.01
C ARG A 22 -23.86 3.06 12.69
N CYS A 23 -22.99 3.43 11.75
CA CYS A 23 -21.71 2.77 11.56
C CYS A 23 -20.83 3.02 12.79
N LEU A 24 -20.33 1.96 13.43
CA LEU A 24 -19.30 2.14 14.47
C LEU A 24 -17.92 2.24 13.86
N THR A 25 -17.60 1.29 12.99
CA THR A 25 -16.25 1.08 12.49
C THR A 25 -16.31 0.60 11.05
N CYS A 26 -15.62 1.32 10.16
CA CYS A 26 -15.23 0.77 8.87
C CYS A 26 -13.83 0.18 9.04
N GLU A 27 -13.73 -1.14 8.99
CA GLU A 27 -12.44 -1.81 8.98
C GLU A 27 -12.02 -2.01 7.53
N LEU A 28 -10.88 -1.39 7.21
CA LEU A 28 -10.21 -1.62 5.94
C LEU A 28 -9.65 -3.05 5.95
N PRO A 29 -9.69 -3.77 4.83
CA PRO A 29 -8.98 -5.04 4.73
C PRO A 29 -7.50 -4.81 5.07
N THR A 30 -6.91 -5.79 5.76
CA THR A 30 -5.50 -5.75 6.19
C THR A 30 -4.52 -5.66 5.03
N TYR A 31 -4.97 -5.94 3.80
CA TYR A 31 -4.18 -5.89 2.58
C TYR A 31 -4.93 -5.14 1.48
N VAL A 32 -4.23 -4.22 0.82
CA VAL A 32 -4.77 -3.40 -0.26
C VAL A 32 -3.87 -3.46 -1.49
N THR A 33 -4.45 -3.69 -2.65
CA THR A 33 -3.70 -3.75 -3.91
C THR A 33 -3.62 -2.38 -4.55
N LEU A 34 -2.41 -1.84 -4.64
CA LEU A 34 -2.11 -0.49 -5.12
C LEU A 34 -1.04 -0.56 -6.20
N LYS A 35 -1.20 0.26 -7.23
CA LYS A 35 -0.25 0.41 -8.33
C LYS A 35 0.81 1.45 -7.97
N VAL A 36 2.06 1.17 -8.32
CA VAL A 36 3.18 2.11 -8.15
C VAL A 36 3.14 3.15 -9.27
N THR A 37 2.91 4.41 -8.92
CA THR A 37 2.91 5.53 -9.87
C THR A 37 4.29 6.06 -10.15
N TYR A 38 5.18 6.05 -9.15
CA TYR A 38 6.55 6.52 -9.26
C TYR A 38 7.46 5.77 -8.30
N THR A 39 8.64 5.40 -8.77
CA THR A 39 9.68 4.84 -7.90
C THR A 39 11.05 5.20 -8.47
N GLU A 40 12.00 5.46 -7.60
CA GLU A 40 13.36 5.77 -8.05
C GLU A 40 13.98 4.53 -8.74
N PRO A 41 14.61 4.71 -9.91
CA PRO A 41 15.30 3.62 -10.58
C PRO A 41 16.52 3.21 -9.74
N ALA A 42 16.62 1.92 -9.44
CA ALA A 42 17.78 1.37 -8.75
C ALA A 42 19.03 1.60 -9.61
N VAL A 43 19.85 2.59 -9.23
CA VAL A 43 21.14 2.81 -9.87
C VAL A 43 22.03 1.64 -9.50
N LYS A 44 22.22 0.71 -10.45
CA LYS A 44 23.11 -0.48 -10.37
C LYS A 44 24.60 -0.16 -10.08
N GLY A 45 24.92 1.10 -9.76
CA GLY A 45 26.26 1.66 -9.88
C GLY A 45 27.11 1.66 -8.62
N ASN A 46 26.56 1.75 -7.40
CA ASN A 46 27.42 1.82 -6.21
C ASN A 46 26.80 1.17 -4.96
N THR A 47 27.59 0.26 -4.39
CA THR A 47 27.57 -0.27 -3.01
C THR A 47 26.52 -1.33 -2.62
N ALA A 48 26.90 -2.60 -2.80
CA ALA A 48 27.10 -3.57 -1.71
C ALA A 48 26.06 -3.65 -0.56
N SER A 49 24.76 -3.63 -0.83
CA SER A 49 23.75 -3.93 0.19
C SER A 49 22.57 -4.68 -0.40
N THR A 50 22.56 -6.00 -0.22
CA THR A 50 21.53 -6.96 -0.65
C THR A 50 20.13 -6.70 -0.06
N SER A 51 19.94 -5.63 0.72
CA SER A 51 18.67 -5.24 1.37
C SER A 51 18.37 -3.73 1.30
N ALA A 52 18.86 -3.01 0.28
CA ALA A 52 18.40 -1.62 0.11
C ALA A 52 16.90 -1.61 -0.24
N LEU A 53 16.11 -0.91 0.57
CA LEU A 53 14.73 -0.56 0.27
C LEU A 53 14.74 0.78 -0.43
N LYS A 54 13.80 0.99 -1.35
CA LYS A 54 13.59 2.26 -2.04
C LYS A 54 12.22 2.82 -1.72
N GLU A 55 12.11 4.14 -1.72
CA GLU A 55 10.82 4.80 -1.59
C GLU A 55 10.06 4.65 -2.92
N CYS A 56 8.80 4.22 -2.86
CA CYS A 56 7.88 4.29 -3.98
C CYS A 56 6.62 5.07 -3.60
N THR A 57 6.08 5.77 -4.59
CA THR A 57 4.79 6.45 -4.51
C THR A 57 3.73 5.59 -5.17
N LEU A 58 2.62 5.41 -4.49
CA LEU A 58 1.47 4.64 -4.95
C LEU A 58 0.46 5.53 -5.68
N GLU A 59 -0.52 4.92 -6.34
CA GLU A 59 -1.62 5.63 -7.00
C GLU A 59 -2.44 6.52 -6.06
N THR A 60 -2.48 6.17 -4.78
CA THR A 60 -3.16 6.97 -3.75
C THR A 60 -2.31 8.14 -3.22
N GLY A 61 -1.05 8.27 -3.67
CA GLY A 61 -0.09 9.25 -3.15
C GLY A 61 0.64 8.79 -1.88
N ALA A 62 0.28 7.63 -1.32
CA ALA A 62 0.99 7.04 -0.20
C ALA A 62 2.43 6.67 -0.60
N LYS A 63 3.38 6.93 0.30
CA LYS A 63 4.80 6.59 0.13
C LYS A 63 5.14 5.40 1.02
N ILE A 64 5.67 4.34 0.43
CA ILE A 64 6.10 3.14 1.17
C ILE A 64 7.50 2.71 0.74
N MET A 65 8.16 1.95 1.61
CA MET A 65 9.44 1.33 1.31
C MET A 65 9.23 -0.01 0.61
N VAL A 66 9.71 -0.13 -0.62
CA VAL A 66 9.64 -1.35 -1.41
C VAL A 66 11.03 -1.86 -1.78
N PRO A 67 11.18 -3.15 -2.08
CA PRO A 67 12.43 -3.68 -2.59
C PRO A 67 12.86 -3.07 -3.93
N LEU A 68 14.16 -3.08 -4.21
CA LEU A 68 14.75 -2.55 -5.45
C LEU A 68 14.20 -3.14 -6.75
N PHE A 69 13.61 -4.33 -6.71
CA PHE A 69 13.08 -5.03 -7.89
C PHE A 69 11.70 -4.51 -8.35
N ILE A 70 11.02 -3.70 -7.54
CA ILE A 70 9.73 -3.10 -7.92
C ILE A 70 9.98 -2.03 -8.98
N ASN A 71 9.13 -1.95 -10.00
CA ASN A 71 9.23 -0.94 -11.04
C ASN A 71 8.03 0.00 -11.01
N GLN A 72 8.12 1.11 -11.77
CA GLN A 72 6.95 1.92 -12.04
C GLN A 72 5.91 1.08 -12.79
N ASP A 73 4.62 1.35 -12.55
CA ASP A 73 3.48 0.62 -13.11
C ASP A 73 3.23 -0.77 -12.47
N ASP A 74 4.10 -1.22 -11.57
CA ASP A 74 3.98 -2.50 -10.90
C ASP A 74 2.83 -2.50 -9.87
N VAL A 75 2.14 -3.63 -9.74
CA VAL A 75 1.01 -3.79 -8.82
C VAL A 75 1.48 -4.52 -7.57
N ILE A 76 1.38 -3.83 -6.43
CA ILE A 76 1.83 -4.35 -5.15
C ILE A 76 0.68 -4.36 -4.15
N THR A 77 0.70 -5.36 -3.28
CA THR A 77 -0.20 -5.45 -2.14
C THR A 77 0.50 -4.82 -0.94
N VAL A 78 -0.15 -3.85 -0.30
CA VAL A 78 0.34 -3.08 0.85
C VAL A 78 -0.50 -3.44 2.06
N ASN A 79 0.13 -3.60 3.22
CA ASN A 79 -0.57 -3.82 4.47
C ASN A 79 -1.06 -2.48 5.05
N THR A 80 -2.35 -2.33 5.32
CA THR A 80 -2.94 -1.07 5.83
C THR A 80 -2.68 -0.80 7.31
N THR A 81 -2.32 -1.84 8.07
CA THR A 81 -2.00 -1.73 9.49
C THR A 81 -0.59 -1.16 9.70
N ASP A 82 0.38 -1.63 8.93
CA ASP A 82 1.81 -1.29 9.11
C ASP A 82 2.39 -0.45 7.95
N ARG A 83 1.62 -0.21 6.88
CA ARG A 83 2.08 0.43 5.63
C ARG A 83 3.24 -0.31 4.95
N SER A 84 3.43 -1.57 5.31
CA SER A 84 4.49 -2.43 4.79
C SER A 84 4.11 -3.05 3.45
N TYR A 85 5.12 -3.25 2.60
CA TYR A 85 5.00 -4.03 1.36
C TYR A 85 4.68 -5.49 1.71
N GLY A 86 3.58 -6.01 1.16
CA GLY A 86 3.13 -7.39 1.34
C GLY A 86 3.65 -8.31 0.24
N GLN A 87 3.15 -8.14 -0.98
CA GLN A 87 3.51 -9.02 -2.11
C GLN A 87 3.32 -8.29 -3.44
N ARG A 88 4.10 -8.66 -4.46
CA ARG A 88 3.89 -8.27 -5.85
C ARG A 88 2.92 -9.25 -6.51
N VAL A 89 1.99 -8.74 -7.31
CA VAL A 89 1.03 -9.54 -8.11
C VAL A 89 1.55 -9.71 -9.53
#